data_AF-A0A2M8IUB3-F1
#
_entry.id   AF-A0A2M8IUB3-F1
#
_cell.length_a   1.000
_cell.length_b   1.000
_cell.length_c   1.000
_cell.angle_alpha   90.00
_cell.angle_beta   90.00
_cell.angle_gamma   90.00
#
_symmetry.space_group_name_H-M   'P 1'
#
loop_
_entity.id
_entity.type
_entity.pdbx_description
1 polymer ?
#
loop_
_entity_poly.entity_id
_entity_poly.type
_entity_poly.pdbx_seq_one_letter_code
_entity_poly.pdbx_strand_id
1 'polypeptide(L)'
;MHLSQRITTLNGGGSDGWGVFYRARQMIAEGTAVTELTIGEHDIRTHPSILAAMDRAATGGHTGYAMVPGIAALRDTVAARIQARTGVPTTRDNIL
;
A
#
# COMPACT_ATOMS: atom_id res chain seq x y z
N MET A 1 -2.05 8.65 -32.21
CA MET A 1 -1.30 8.25 -31.00
C MET A 1 -1.33 6.73 -30.94
N HIS A 2 -0.18 6.06 -30.93
CA HIS A 2 -0.11 4.60 -30.79
C HIS A 2 0.28 4.24 -29.37
N LEU A 3 -0.58 3.50 -28.67
CA LEU A 3 -0.29 3.00 -27.33
C LEU A 3 0.75 1.87 -27.42
N SER A 4 1.59 1.73 -26.39
CA SER A 4 2.59 0.66 -26.35
C SER A 4 1.91 -0.70 -26.14
N GLN A 5 2.47 -1.74 -26.77
CA GLN A 5 1.94 -3.10 -26.67
C GLN A 5 1.85 -3.59 -25.22
N ARG A 6 2.82 -3.20 -24.37
CA ARG A 6 2.84 -3.57 -22.94
C ARG A 6 1.61 -3.07 -22.17
N ILE A 7 1.10 -1.88 -22.52
CA ILE A 7 -0.07 -1.29 -21.84
C ILE A 7 -1.35 -1.93 -22.36
N THR A 8 -1.45 -2.18 -23.67
CA THR A 8 -2.68 -2.71 -24.28
C THR A 8 -3.03 -4.13 -23.86
N THR A 9 -2.08 -4.88 -23.29
CA THR A 9 -2.29 -6.28 -22.89
C THR A 9 -2.56 -6.49 -21.40
N LEU A 10 -2.57 -5.44 -20.56
CA LEU A 10 -2.63 -5.59 -19.10
C LEU A 10 -3.89 -6.29 -18.59
N ASN A 11 -5.06 -5.98 -19.17
CA ASN A 11 -6.34 -6.59 -18.83
C ASN A 11 -6.86 -7.56 -19.90
N GLY A 12 -6.10 -7.77 -21.00
CA GLY A 12 -6.54 -8.57 -22.15
C GLY A 12 -7.87 -8.08 -22.78
N GLY A 13 -8.22 -6.80 -22.62
CA GLY A 13 -9.52 -6.27 -23.05
C GLY A 13 -10.68 -6.58 -22.11
N GLY A 14 -10.43 -7.19 -20.95
CA GLY A 14 -11.41 -7.48 -19.92
C GLY A 14 -11.66 -6.31 -18.96
N SER A 15 -12.47 -6.58 -17.92
CA SER A 15 -12.76 -5.64 -16.84
C SER A 15 -11.49 -5.19 -16.10
N ASP A 16 -11.48 -3.96 -15.61
CA ASP A 16 -10.43 -3.42 -14.74
C ASP A 16 -10.59 -3.87 -13.27
N GLY A 17 -11.63 -4.64 -12.96
CA GLY A 17 -11.94 -5.12 -11.61
C GLY A 17 -12.78 -4.17 -10.76
N TRP A 18 -13.08 -2.96 -11.24
CA TRP A 18 -13.73 -1.91 -10.43
C TRP A 18 -15.24 -1.78 -10.65
N GLY A 19 -15.79 -2.42 -11.68
CA GLY A 19 -17.21 -2.28 -12.04
C GLY A 19 -18.20 -2.50 -10.89
N VAL A 20 -17.96 -3.51 -10.03
CA VAL A 20 -18.80 -3.78 -8.85
C VAL A 20 -18.71 -2.65 -7.82
N PHE A 21 -17.50 -2.14 -7.57
CA PHE A 21 -17.28 -1.03 -6.65
C PHE A 21 -18.00 0.24 -7.13
N TYR A 22 -17.89 0.59 -8.41
CA TYR A 22 -18.59 1.76 -8.97
C TYR A 22 -20.10 1.64 -8.86
N ARG A 23 -20.66 0.46 -9.16
CA ARG A 23 -22.11 0.24 -9.01
C ARG A 23 -22.54 0.36 -7.55
N ALA A 24 -21.79 -0.22 -6.62
CA ALA A 24 -22.07 -0.09 -5.18
C ALA A 24 -22.07 1.38 -4.72
N ARG A 25 -21.07 2.17 -5.13
CA ARG A 25 -21.03 3.61 -4.84
C ARG A 25 -22.22 4.38 -5.39
N GLN A 26 -22.63 4.07 -6.62
CA GLN A 26 -23.82 4.67 -7.23
C GLN A 26 -25.09 4.32 -6.43
N MET A 27 -25.28 3.04 -6.09
CA MET A 27 -26.42 2.59 -5.30
C MET A 27 -26.50 3.26 -3.93
N ILE A 28 -25.36 3.43 -3.25
CA ILE A 28 -25.26 4.15 -1.97
C ILE A 28 -25.68 5.62 -2.15
N ALA A 29 -25.18 6.29 -3.21
CA ALA A 29 -25.55 7.67 -3.52
C ALA A 29 -27.05 7.82 -3.86
N GLU A 30 -27.65 6.79 -4.44
CA GLU A 30 -29.09 6.68 -4.71
C GLU A 30 -29.92 6.33 -3.45
N GLY A 31 -29.29 6.16 -2.28
CA GLY A 31 -29.95 5.89 -1.01
C GLY A 31 -30.20 4.40 -0.73
N THR A 32 -29.65 3.49 -1.54
CA THR A 32 -29.71 2.05 -1.27
C THR A 32 -28.74 1.67 -0.15
N ALA A 33 -29.22 0.95 0.86
CA ALA A 33 -28.38 0.35 1.89
C ALA A 33 -27.55 -0.81 1.30
N VAL A 34 -26.29 -0.54 0.95
CA VAL A 34 -25.35 -1.54 0.40
C VAL A 34 -24.32 -1.92 1.46
N THR A 35 -24.15 -3.22 1.67
CA THR A 35 -23.02 -3.77 2.44
C THR A 35 -21.89 -4.13 1.47
N GLU A 36 -20.79 -3.37 1.49
CA GLU A 36 -19.65 -3.61 0.63
C GLU A 36 -18.77 -4.74 1.19
N LEU A 37 -18.72 -5.89 0.51
CA LEU A 37 -17.82 -7.03 0.81
C LEU A 37 -16.64 -7.11 -0.17
N THR A 38 -16.35 -6.00 -0.86
CA THR A 38 -15.34 -5.90 -1.91
C THR A 38 -14.10 -5.11 -1.49
N ILE A 39 -14.09 -4.56 -0.26
CA ILE A 39 -12.99 -3.75 0.25
C ILE A 39 -11.84 -4.66 0.71
N GLY A 40 -10.65 -4.44 0.13
CA GLY A 40 -9.46 -5.25 0.41
C GLY A 40 -8.61 -4.78 1.59
N GLU A 41 -8.94 -3.63 2.19
CA GLU A 41 -8.29 -3.12 3.40
C GLU A 41 -9.09 -3.47 4.66
N HIS A 42 -8.41 -3.56 5.80
CA HIS A 42 -9.07 -3.74 7.10
C HIS A 42 -9.72 -2.42 7.57
N ASP A 43 -10.72 -2.53 8.44
CA ASP A 43 -11.41 -1.40 9.08
C ASP A 43 -10.65 -0.80 10.28
N ILE A 44 -9.53 -1.42 10.68
CA ILE A 44 -8.65 -0.94 11.74
C ILE A 44 -7.91 0.32 11.28
N ARG A 45 -7.95 1.39 12.08
CA ARG A 45 -7.21 2.63 11.78
C ARG A 45 -5.71 2.48 12.04
N THR A 46 -4.89 3.31 11.38
CA THR A 46 -3.46 3.43 11.69
C THR A 46 -3.26 3.68 13.18
N HIS A 47 -2.40 2.87 13.81
CA HIS A 47 -2.17 2.95 15.25
C HIS A 47 -1.60 4.33 15.65
N PRO A 48 -2.06 4.96 16.76
CA PRO A 48 -1.65 6.31 17.15
C PRO A 48 -0.13 6.51 17.30
N SER A 49 0.61 5.47 17.70
CA SER A 49 2.08 5.56 17.81
C SER A 49 2.76 5.79 16.46
N ILE A 50 2.20 5.25 15.37
CA ILE A 50 2.70 5.46 14.00
C ILE A 50 2.43 6.90 13.59
N LEU A 51 1.21 7.41 13.84
CA LEU A 51 0.84 8.79 13.55
C LEU A 51 1.75 9.78 14.30
N ALA A 52 2.03 9.53 15.57
CA ALA A 52 2.95 10.35 16.36
C ALA A 52 4.40 10.29 15.83
N ALA A 53 4.85 9.15 15.31
CA ALA A 53 6.17 9.03 14.69
C ALA A 53 6.24 9.75 13.34
N MET A 54 5.18 9.68 12.54
CA MET A 54 5.05 10.39 11.26
C MET A 54 5.10 11.91 11.46
N ASP A 55 4.31 12.42 12.42
CA ASP A 55 4.29 13.83 12.79
C ASP A 55 5.68 14.34 13.17
N ARG A 56 6.33 13.69 14.15
CA ARG A 56 7.69 14.04 14.57
C ARG A 56 8.69 14.04 13.43
N ALA A 57 8.64 13.05 12.55
CA ALA A 57 9.54 12.96 11.40
C ALA A 57 9.33 14.13 10.43
N ALA A 58 8.07 14.42 10.09
CA ALA A 58 7.71 15.52 9.20
C ALA A 58 8.09 16.88 9.79
N THR A 59 7.73 17.16 11.04
CA THR A 59 8.07 18.42 11.72
C THR A 59 9.57 18.56 11.96
N GLY A 60 10.30 17.45 12.06
CA GLY A 60 11.76 17.39 12.14
C GLY A 60 12.49 17.62 10.82
N GLY A 61 11.77 17.87 9.71
CA GLY A 61 12.37 18.15 8.41
C GLY A 61 12.74 16.92 7.59
N HIS A 62 12.30 15.72 7.97
CA HIS A 62 12.50 14.50 7.17
C HIS A 62 11.53 14.42 5.98
N THR A 63 11.57 15.42 5.10
CA THR A 63 10.67 15.57 3.93
C THR A 63 11.41 15.54 2.60
N GLY A 64 12.73 15.37 2.62
CA GLY A 64 13.58 15.25 1.43
C GLY A 64 13.72 13.81 0.93
N TYR A 65 14.55 13.63 -0.09
CA TYR A 65 14.87 12.30 -0.62
C TYR A 65 15.47 11.39 0.45
N ALA A 66 14.96 10.16 0.50
CA ALA A 66 15.67 9.04 1.12
C ALA A 66 16.64 8.42 0.11
N MET A 67 17.56 7.59 0.60
CA MET A 67 18.34 6.70 -0.28
C MET A 67 17.39 5.78 -1.06
N VAL A 68 17.72 5.48 -2.32
CA VAL A 68 16.86 4.70 -3.24
C VAL A 68 16.36 3.39 -2.62
N PRO A 69 17.20 2.58 -1.93
CA PRO A 69 16.73 1.34 -1.31
C PRO A 69 15.95 1.54 0.01
N GLY A 70 15.72 2.77 0.44
CA GLY A 70 15.15 3.11 1.76
C GLY A 70 16.20 3.43 2.84
N ILE A 71 15.72 3.98 3.97
CA ILE A 71 16.57 4.35 5.12
C ILE A 71 17.12 3.09 5.82
N ALA A 72 18.39 3.11 6.20
CA ALA A 72 19.08 1.93 6.77
C ALA A 72 18.36 1.38 8.02
N ALA A 73 17.94 2.25 8.94
CA ALA A 73 17.28 1.85 10.18
C ALA A 73 15.96 1.08 9.95
N LEU A 74 15.17 1.48 8.95
CA LEU A 74 13.93 0.75 8.61
C LEU A 74 14.26 -0.62 8.01
N ARG A 75 15.21 -0.67 7.08
CA ARG A 75 15.62 -1.92 6.42
C ARG A 75 16.18 -2.93 7.42
N ASP A 76 17.00 -2.50 8.38
CA ASP A 76 17.49 -3.34 9.47
C ASP A 76 16.35 -3.89 10.33
N THR A 77 15.41 -3.02 10.71
CA THR A 77 14.27 -3.40 11.55
C THR A 77 13.38 -4.42 10.85
N VAL A 78 13.14 -4.24 9.55
CA VAL A 78 12.37 -5.19 8.72
C VAL A 78 13.12 -6.52 8.58
N ALA A 79 14.42 -6.49 8.29
CA ALA A 79 15.25 -7.70 8.18
C ALA A 79 15.23 -8.52 9.47
N ALA A 80 15.46 -7.87 10.62
CA ALA A 80 15.40 -8.51 11.93
C ALA A 80 14.02 -9.10 12.23
N ARG A 81 12.95 -8.37 11.89
CA ARG A 81 11.57 -8.85 12.07
C ARG A 81 11.27 -10.07 11.21
N ILE A 82 11.71 -10.09 9.95
CA ILE A 82 11.52 -11.23 9.05
C ILE A 82 12.26 -12.44 9.60
N GLN A 83 13.56 -12.30 9.90
CA GLN A 83 14.36 -13.39 10.45
C GLN A 83 13.76 -13.96 11.74
N ALA A 84 13.29 -13.12 12.65
CA ALA A 84 12.65 -13.58 13.88
C ALA A 84 11.35 -14.38 13.65
N ARG A 85 10.60 -14.06 12.59
CA ARG A 85 9.31 -14.72 12.28
C ARG A 85 9.46 -15.97 11.42
N THR A 86 10.45 -15.99 10.53
CA THR A 86 10.58 -17.05 9.50
C THR A 86 11.77 -17.96 9.75
N GLY A 87 12.76 -17.54 10.56
CA GLY A 87 14.03 -18.25 10.75
C GLY A 87 14.99 -18.14 9.55
N VAL A 88 14.57 -17.52 8.45
CA VAL A 88 15.41 -17.34 7.25
C VAL A 88 16.44 -16.23 7.53
N PRO A 89 17.76 -16.49 7.36
CA PRO A 89 18.77 -15.45 7.47
C PRO A 89 18.44 -14.28 6.53
N THR A 90 18.25 -13.08 7.11
CA THR A 90 17.82 -11.90 6.37
C THR A 90 18.63 -10.70 6.83
N THR A 91 19.28 -10.01 5.90
CA THR A 91 20.00 -8.77 6.16
C THR A 91 19.31 -7.59 5.48
N ARG A 92 19.74 -6.36 5.78
CA ARG A 92 19.22 -5.16 5.10
C ARG A 92 19.36 -5.23 3.58
N ASP A 93 20.34 -5.96 3.05
CA ASP A 93 20.60 -6.08 1.62
C ASP A 93 19.51 -6.89 0.90
N ASN A 94 18.70 -7.64 1.65
CA ASN A 94 17.53 -8.33 1.13
C ASN A 94 16.25 -7.47 1.13
N ILE A 95 16.31 -6.24 1.67
CA ILE A 95 15.16 -5.34 1.86
C ILE A 95 15.31 -4.09 0.98
N LEU A 96 14.24 -3.74 0.27
CA LEU A 96 14.09 -2.53 -0.55
C LEU A 96 12.95 -1.65 0.00
#